data_AF-A0AAD6HCS2-F1
#
_entry.id   AF-A0AAD6HCS2-F1
#
_cell.length_a   1.000
_cell.length_b   1.000
_cell.length_c   1.000
_cell.angle_alpha   90.00
_cell.angle_beta   90.00
_cell.angle_gamma   90.00
#
_symmetry.space_group_name_H-M   'P 1'
#
loop_
_entity.id
_entity.type
_entity.pdbx_description
1 polymer ?
#
loop_
_entity_poly.entity_id
_entity_poly.type
_entity_poly.pdbx_seq_one_letter_code
_entity_poly.pdbx_strand_id
1 'polypeptide(L)'
;MQVFDEKNLLWQNSKTCKHLAASIQDLLGTNTVKKVLCFGLGDFCRSAPEWLKRQYDSWDEISEVKNVMGSMIQHSMALTIAQLCGGNKPLPLFTQDPGYTEVAEEILTKREFKIIGTHGAGGFAEIDEESIIISPFAAAPVKQIIADLARPVLIISTGFAVFNDNEKPLADAESPRTRQMWLDYETYSLPSHSDDVEICSALRGLHVYCRRQQSLDLQGA
;
A
#
# COMPACT_ATOMS: atom_id res chain seq x y z
N MET A 1 -16.09 -11.80 -8.94
CA MET A 1 -15.91 -12.32 -7.55
C MET A 1 -14.77 -13.33 -7.48
N GLN A 2 -14.73 -14.35 -8.35
CA GLN A 2 -13.70 -15.42 -8.35
C GLN A 2 -12.25 -14.92 -8.55
N VAL A 3 -12.01 -13.95 -9.44
CA VAL A 3 -10.65 -13.50 -9.81
C VAL A 3 -9.88 -12.88 -8.65
N PHE A 4 -10.51 -12.06 -7.80
CA PHE A 4 -9.83 -11.52 -6.62
C PHE A 4 -9.42 -12.63 -5.66
N ASP A 5 -10.28 -13.62 -5.41
CA ASP A 5 -9.97 -14.75 -4.53
C ASP A 5 -8.82 -15.60 -5.07
N GLU A 6 -8.78 -15.82 -6.38
CA GLU A 6 -7.67 -16.51 -7.04
C GLU A 6 -6.34 -15.75 -6.87
N LYS A 7 -6.34 -14.42 -7.07
CA LYS A 7 -5.13 -13.60 -6.88
C LYS A 7 -4.75 -13.46 -5.40
N ASN A 8 -5.72 -13.43 -4.50
CA ASN A 8 -5.46 -13.50 -3.07
C ASN A 8 -4.84 -14.86 -2.68
N LEU A 9 -5.33 -15.96 -3.23
CA LEU A 9 -4.76 -17.28 -2.99
C LEU A 9 -3.33 -17.40 -3.57
N LEU A 10 -3.09 -16.84 -4.76
CA LEU A 10 -1.76 -16.71 -5.34
C LEU A 10 -0.82 -15.96 -4.39
N TRP A 11 -1.26 -14.82 -3.87
CA TRP A 11 -0.53 -14.05 -2.87
C TRP A 11 -0.22 -14.86 -1.62
N GLN A 12 -1.23 -15.47 -0.99
CA GLN A 12 -1.07 -16.23 0.26
C GLN A 12 -0.09 -17.40 0.13
N ASN A 13 -0.06 -18.05 -1.03
CA ASN A 13 0.83 -19.19 -1.28
C ASN A 13 2.26 -18.80 -1.68
N SER A 14 2.50 -17.52 -1.99
CA SER A 14 3.78 -17.03 -2.48
C SER A 14 4.87 -17.03 -1.42
N LYS A 15 6.13 -17.10 -1.86
CA LYS A 15 7.29 -16.92 -0.97
C LYS A 15 7.42 -15.46 -0.53
N THR A 16 7.02 -14.55 -1.42
CA THR A 16 6.97 -13.11 -1.20
C THR A 16 6.09 -12.74 -0.01
N CYS A 17 4.88 -13.30 0.09
CA CYS A 17 3.99 -13.10 1.25
C CYS A 17 4.65 -13.56 2.55
N LYS A 18 5.30 -14.73 2.56
CA LYS A 18 5.99 -15.26 3.75
C LYS A 18 7.15 -14.38 4.18
N HIS A 19 7.95 -13.90 3.23
CA HIS A 19 9.07 -12.99 3.51
C HIS A 19 8.58 -11.63 3.99
N LEU A 20 7.49 -11.11 3.41
CA LEU A 20 6.85 -9.89 3.88
C LEU A 20 6.39 -10.07 5.32
N ALA A 21 5.69 -11.17 5.64
CA ALA A 21 5.17 -11.41 6.98
C ALA A 21 6.29 -11.40 8.03
N ALA A 22 7.37 -12.13 7.78
CA ALA A 22 8.54 -12.14 8.67
C ALA A 22 9.16 -10.74 8.80
N SER A 23 9.37 -10.05 7.68
CA SER A 23 9.97 -8.71 7.69
C SER A 23 9.13 -7.69 8.46
N ILE A 24 7.81 -7.71 8.28
CA ILE A 24 6.91 -6.79 9.00
C ILE A 24 6.91 -7.09 10.50
N GLN A 25 6.92 -8.35 10.91
CA GLN A 25 7.01 -8.73 12.31
C GLN A 25 8.33 -8.27 12.94
N ASP A 26 9.45 -8.48 12.24
CA ASP A 26 10.78 -8.06 12.71
C ASP A 26 10.89 -6.54 12.82
N LEU A 27 10.39 -5.80 11.81
CA LEU A 27 10.43 -4.34 11.79
C LEU A 27 9.52 -3.71 12.85
N LEU A 28 8.32 -4.24 13.04
CA LEU A 28 7.40 -3.72 14.05
C LEU A 28 7.88 -4.02 15.46
N GLY A 29 8.53 -5.16 15.70
CA GLY A 29 9.06 -5.53 17.02
C GLY A 29 7.97 -5.46 18.09
N THR A 30 8.15 -4.57 19.07
CA THR A 30 7.18 -4.32 20.15
C THR A 30 6.31 -3.08 19.93
N ASN A 31 6.39 -2.44 18.77
CA ASN A 31 5.61 -1.24 18.50
C ASN A 31 4.11 -1.56 18.43
N THR A 32 3.30 -0.75 19.10
CA THR A 32 1.84 -0.86 19.02
C THR A 32 1.35 -0.42 17.65
N VAL A 33 0.54 -1.25 17.01
CA VAL A 33 -0.19 -0.91 15.79
C VAL A 33 -1.68 -0.98 16.06
N LYS A 34 -2.41 0.08 15.72
CA LYS A 34 -3.85 0.17 15.94
C LYS A 34 -4.67 0.03 14.68
N LYS A 35 -4.11 0.33 13.50
CA LYS A 35 -4.84 0.32 12.22
C LYS A 35 -3.91 0.27 11.03
N VAL A 36 -4.46 -0.17 9.91
CA VAL A 36 -3.85 -0.09 8.58
C VAL A 36 -4.71 0.84 7.73
N LEU A 37 -4.08 1.85 7.11
CA LEU A 37 -4.72 2.84 6.25
C LEU A 37 -4.15 2.72 4.84
N CYS A 38 -5.01 2.42 3.88
CA CYS A 38 -4.63 2.29 2.48
C CYS A 38 -5.12 3.49 1.67
N PHE A 39 -4.25 4.08 0.86
CA PHE A 39 -4.59 5.20 -0.02
C PHE A 39 -4.22 4.87 -1.46
N GLY A 40 -5.20 4.91 -2.35
CA GLY A 40 -4.95 4.78 -3.78
C GLY A 40 -4.48 3.39 -4.22
N LEU A 41 -5.05 2.30 -3.67
CA LEU A 41 -4.68 0.92 -4.06
C LEU A 41 -5.21 0.52 -5.45
N GLY A 42 -5.98 1.39 -6.11
CA GLY A 42 -6.55 1.18 -7.43
C GLY A 42 -7.80 0.31 -7.42
N ASP A 43 -8.72 0.63 -8.33
CA ASP A 43 -9.82 -0.26 -8.64
C ASP A 43 -9.32 -1.49 -9.42
N PHE A 44 -10.00 -2.63 -9.24
CA PHE A 44 -9.68 -3.89 -9.92
C PHE A 44 -10.88 -4.55 -10.62
N CYS A 45 -12.00 -3.84 -10.71
CA CYS A 45 -13.23 -4.28 -11.39
C CYS A 45 -13.50 -3.48 -12.67
N ARG A 46 -12.79 -2.36 -12.88
CA ARG A 46 -12.87 -1.52 -14.07
C ARG A 46 -11.95 -2.05 -15.15
N SER A 47 -12.49 -2.16 -16.37
CA SER A 47 -11.67 -2.41 -17.55
C SER A 47 -10.69 -1.27 -17.80
N ALA A 48 -9.58 -1.58 -18.47
CA ALA A 48 -8.66 -0.56 -18.92
C ALA A 48 -9.38 0.56 -19.73
N PRO A 49 -8.93 1.81 -19.63
CA PRO A 49 -9.50 2.89 -20.42
C PRO A 49 -9.19 2.69 -21.91
N GLU A 50 -10.11 3.13 -22.78
CA GLU A 50 -10.01 3.03 -24.25
C GLU A 50 -8.67 3.49 -24.81
N TRP A 51 -8.12 4.59 -24.29
CA TRP A 51 -6.85 5.12 -24.76
C TRP A 51 -5.69 4.16 -24.50
N LEU A 52 -5.72 3.40 -23.39
CA LEU A 52 -4.70 2.42 -23.05
C LEU A 52 -4.83 1.21 -23.96
N LYS A 53 -6.06 0.75 -24.20
CA LYS A 53 -6.34 -0.38 -25.11
C LYS A 53 -5.79 -0.13 -26.52
N ARG A 54 -5.92 1.11 -27.02
CA ARG A 54 -5.43 1.52 -28.35
C ARG A 54 -3.90 1.58 -28.49
N GLN A 55 -3.17 1.55 -27.39
CA GLN A 55 -1.70 1.52 -27.41
C GLN A 55 -1.14 0.11 -27.67
N TYR A 56 -1.98 -0.92 -27.56
CA TYR A 56 -1.59 -2.31 -27.79
C TYR A 56 -2.18 -2.82 -29.11
N ASP A 57 -1.39 -3.61 -29.86
CA ASP A 57 -1.83 -4.22 -31.12
C ASP A 57 -3.03 -5.16 -30.93
N SER A 58 -3.17 -5.74 -29.72
CA SER A 58 -4.31 -6.55 -29.32
C SER A 58 -4.58 -6.39 -27.83
N TRP A 59 -5.86 -6.33 -27.44
CA TRP A 59 -6.29 -6.28 -26.05
C TRP A 59 -7.30 -7.39 -25.77
N ASP A 60 -6.90 -8.37 -24.96
CA ASP A 60 -7.69 -9.55 -24.61
C ASP A 60 -8.00 -9.62 -23.10
N GLU A 61 -8.68 -10.68 -22.67
CA GLU A 61 -9.02 -10.90 -21.26
C GLU A 61 -7.78 -11.04 -20.38
N ILE A 62 -6.69 -11.64 -20.90
CA ILE A 62 -5.42 -11.77 -20.18
C ILE A 62 -4.82 -10.37 -19.92
N SER A 63 -4.93 -9.46 -20.89
CA SER A 63 -4.48 -8.07 -20.79
C SER A 63 -5.27 -7.30 -19.74
N GLU A 64 -6.59 -7.48 -19.68
CA GLU A 64 -7.43 -6.90 -18.62
C GLU A 64 -6.98 -7.38 -17.23
N VAL A 65 -6.81 -8.69 -17.04
CA VAL A 65 -6.39 -9.24 -15.74
C VAL A 65 -5.03 -8.71 -15.33
N LYS A 66 -4.07 -8.62 -16.26
CA LYS A 66 -2.74 -8.04 -15.97
C LYS A 66 -2.82 -6.56 -15.59
N ASN A 67 -3.72 -5.79 -16.22
CA ASN A 67 -3.91 -4.36 -15.93
C ASN A 67 -4.36 -4.12 -14.48
N VAL A 68 -5.22 -4.99 -13.94
CA VAL A 68 -5.77 -4.82 -12.57
C VAL A 68 -5.09 -5.70 -11.50
N MET A 69 -4.18 -6.60 -11.91
CA MET A 69 -3.49 -7.51 -11.00
C MET A 69 -2.74 -6.75 -9.90
N GLY A 70 -2.07 -5.65 -10.26
CA GLY A 70 -1.30 -4.84 -9.32
C GLY A 70 -2.14 -4.42 -8.11
N SER A 71 -3.31 -3.86 -8.40
CA SER A 71 -4.30 -3.48 -7.40
C SER A 71 -4.70 -4.67 -6.53
N MET A 72 -5.06 -5.82 -7.12
CA MET A 72 -5.47 -7.00 -6.35
C MET A 72 -4.38 -7.48 -5.37
N ILE A 73 -3.13 -7.58 -5.83
CA ILE A 73 -2.00 -8.01 -4.99
C ILE A 73 -1.73 -7.01 -3.87
N GLN A 74 -1.82 -5.70 -4.13
CA GLN A 74 -1.63 -4.67 -3.11
C GLN A 74 -2.73 -4.70 -2.04
N HIS A 75 -3.97 -5.01 -2.40
CA HIS A 75 -5.04 -5.26 -1.41
C HIS A 75 -4.79 -6.53 -0.60
N SER A 76 -4.35 -7.62 -1.22
CA SER A 76 -3.99 -8.86 -0.53
C SER A 76 -2.82 -8.69 0.45
N MET A 77 -1.84 -7.86 0.08
CA MET A 77 -0.77 -7.44 0.97
C MET A 77 -1.31 -6.68 2.19
N ALA A 78 -2.20 -5.71 1.98
CA ALA A 78 -2.81 -4.95 3.07
C ALA A 78 -3.62 -5.83 4.04
N LEU A 79 -4.40 -6.77 3.51
CA LEU A 79 -5.12 -7.78 4.29
C LEU A 79 -4.17 -8.60 5.17
N THR A 80 -3.06 -9.05 4.58
CA THR A 80 -2.07 -9.85 5.29
C THR A 80 -1.44 -9.06 6.43
N ILE A 81 -1.07 -7.81 6.20
CA ILE A 81 -0.49 -6.94 7.24
C ILE A 81 -1.51 -6.71 8.37
N ALA A 82 -2.77 -6.43 8.06
CA ALA A 82 -3.82 -6.22 9.06
C ALA A 82 -4.07 -7.47 9.92
N GLN A 83 -4.03 -8.65 9.31
CA GLN A 83 -4.15 -9.93 10.00
C GLN A 83 -2.95 -10.21 10.91
N LEU A 84 -1.73 -10.00 10.40
CA LEU A 84 -0.49 -10.20 11.15
C LEU A 84 -0.41 -9.33 12.40
N CYS A 85 -0.80 -8.06 12.28
CA CYS A 85 -0.68 -7.09 13.36
C CYS A 85 -1.84 -7.19 14.38
N GLY A 86 -2.91 -7.91 14.06
CA GLY A 86 -4.12 -8.01 14.89
C GLY A 86 -4.06 -9.07 15.99
N GLY A 87 -3.10 -9.99 15.92
CA GLY A 87 -3.04 -11.14 16.84
C GLY A 87 -4.30 -12.00 16.72
N ASN A 88 -5.14 -12.00 17.76
CA ASN A 88 -6.38 -12.80 17.81
C ASN A 88 -7.54 -12.20 16.99
N LYS A 89 -7.47 -10.92 16.61
CA LYS A 89 -8.51 -10.24 15.81
C LYS A 89 -7.85 -9.30 14.80
N PRO A 90 -8.21 -9.32 13.50
CA PRO A 90 -7.62 -8.42 12.52
C PRO A 90 -7.71 -6.96 12.97
N LEU A 91 -6.64 -6.19 12.72
CA LEU A 91 -6.68 -4.74 12.95
C LEU A 91 -7.72 -4.10 12.03
N PRO A 92 -8.31 -2.96 12.44
CA PRO A 92 -9.03 -2.08 11.54
C PRO A 92 -8.22 -1.81 10.27
N LEU A 93 -8.77 -2.28 9.14
CA LEU A 93 -8.19 -2.11 7.82
C LEU A 93 -9.07 -1.14 7.03
N PHE A 94 -8.56 0.06 6.80
CA PHE A 94 -9.26 1.07 6.03
C PHE A 94 -8.65 1.22 4.66
N THR A 95 -9.50 1.57 3.69
CA THR A 95 -9.05 1.94 2.36
C THR A 95 -9.80 3.16 1.85
N GLN A 96 -9.09 4.01 1.13
CA GLN A 96 -9.63 5.16 0.43
C GLN A 96 -9.03 5.23 -0.98
N ASP A 97 -9.88 5.02 -1.98
CA ASP A 97 -9.57 5.28 -3.39
C ASP A 97 -10.82 5.86 -4.08
N PRO A 98 -10.79 7.12 -4.55
CA PRO A 98 -11.91 7.70 -5.29
C PRO A 98 -12.24 6.98 -6.60
N GLY A 99 -11.33 6.12 -7.09
CA GLY A 99 -11.48 5.34 -8.29
C GLY A 99 -12.30 4.05 -8.13
N TYR A 100 -12.62 3.63 -6.89
CA TYR A 100 -13.38 2.41 -6.67
C TYR A 100 -14.75 2.45 -7.36
N THR A 101 -15.09 1.32 -7.96
CA THR A 101 -16.42 1.00 -8.48
C THR A 101 -17.23 0.32 -7.39
N GLU A 102 -18.57 0.42 -7.45
CA GLU A 102 -19.47 -0.25 -6.49
C GLU A 102 -19.16 -1.76 -6.34
N VAL A 103 -18.79 -2.42 -7.44
CA VAL A 103 -18.40 -3.85 -7.43
C VAL A 103 -17.11 -4.08 -6.63
N ALA A 104 -16.10 -3.22 -6.78
CA ALA A 104 -14.88 -3.30 -5.97
C ALA A 104 -15.20 -3.02 -4.50
N GLU A 105 -16.05 -2.04 -4.22
CA GLU A 105 -16.46 -1.71 -2.84
C GLU A 105 -17.14 -2.89 -2.14
N GLU A 106 -18.04 -3.58 -2.82
CA GLU A 106 -18.69 -4.79 -2.30
C GLU A 106 -17.69 -5.92 -2.02
N ILE A 107 -16.73 -6.14 -2.92
CA ILE A 107 -15.69 -7.17 -2.77
C ILE A 107 -14.79 -6.85 -1.57
N LEU A 108 -14.39 -5.59 -1.42
CA LEU A 108 -13.54 -5.13 -0.34
C LEU A 108 -14.25 -5.22 1.02
N THR A 109 -15.50 -4.76 1.09
CA THR A 109 -16.30 -4.82 2.32
C THR A 109 -16.50 -6.27 2.81
N LYS A 110 -16.73 -7.21 1.89
CA LYS A 110 -16.81 -8.66 2.21
C LYS A 110 -15.50 -9.24 2.77
N ARG A 111 -14.38 -8.53 2.61
CA ARG A 111 -13.03 -8.90 3.07
C ARG A 111 -12.55 -7.98 4.18
N GLU A 112 -13.48 -7.43 4.96
CA GLU A 112 -13.21 -6.65 6.18
C GLU A 112 -12.55 -5.28 5.95
N PHE A 113 -12.37 -4.85 4.70
CA PHE A 113 -12.00 -3.46 4.43
C PHE A 113 -13.14 -2.52 4.83
N LYS A 114 -12.76 -1.44 5.50
CA LYS A 114 -13.62 -0.30 5.78
C LYS A 114 -13.30 0.81 4.78
N ILE A 115 -14.21 1.03 3.84
CA ILE A 115 -14.06 2.09 2.84
C ILE A 115 -14.41 3.42 3.50
N ILE A 116 -13.50 4.38 3.44
CA ILE A 116 -13.65 5.68 4.09
C ILE A 116 -13.35 6.82 3.13
N GLY A 117 -13.89 8.00 3.45
CA GLY A 117 -13.69 9.18 2.61
C GLY A 117 -14.37 9.10 1.24
N THR A 118 -15.47 8.35 1.10
CA THR A 118 -16.30 8.32 -0.12
C THR A 118 -16.67 9.74 -0.59
N HIS A 119 -16.80 10.67 0.36
CA HIS A 119 -16.97 12.09 0.13
C HIS A 119 -15.91 12.88 0.93
N GLY A 120 -14.69 12.97 0.42
CA GLY A 120 -13.64 13.86 0.96
C GLY A 120 -12.41 13.17 1.56
N ALA A 121 -11.80 13.78 2.56
CA ALA A 121 -10.47 13.44 3.09
C ALA A 121 -10.51 12.50 4.32
N GLY A 122 -11.57 11.69 4.46
CA GLY A 122 -11.85 10.94 5.70
C GLY A 122 -10.70 10.05 6.18
N GLY A 123 -10.00 9.37 5.29
CA GLY A 123 -8.87 8.52 5.65
C GLY A 123 -7.67 9.29 6.18
N PHE A 124 -7.45 10.53 5.74
CA PHE A 124 -6.37 11.35 6.29
C PHE A 124 -6.62 11.75 7.74
N ALA A 125 -7.89 11.87 8.16
CA ALA A 125 -8.25 12.17 9.55
C ALA A 125 -7.98 11.00 10.51
N GLU A 126 -7.84 9.79 9.99
CA GLU A 126 -7.56 8.59 10.78
C GLU A 126 -6.05 8.36 11.00
N ILE A 127 -5.18 9.12 10.34
CA ILE A 127 -3.72 8.94 10.43
C ILE A 127 -3.21 9.34 11.81
N ASP A 128 -2.48 8.43 12.46
CA ASP A 128 -1.77 8.68 13.72
C ASP A 128 -0.42 7.92 13.79
N GLU A 129 0.28 8.05 14.92
CA GLU A 129 1.58 7.44 15.19
C GLU A 129 1.57 5.90 15.25
N GLU A 130 0.41 5.28 15.49
CA GLU A 130 0.22 3.83 15.62
C GLU A 130 -0.45 3.24 14.37
N SER A 131 -0.46 4.00 13.28
CA SER A 131 -0.98 3.60 11.98
C SER A 131 0.12 2.98 11.11
N ILE A 132 -0.25 1.96 10.33
CA ILE A 132 0.50 1.55 9.15
C ILE A 132 -0.13 2.22 7.94
N ILE A 133 0.65 2.91 7.10
CA ILE A 133 0.16 3.50 5.86
C ILE A 133 0.63 2.68 4.66
N ILE A 134 -0.29 2.37 3.74
CA ILE A 134 0.00 1.72 2.46
C ILE A 134 -0.48 2.65 1.34
N SER A 135 0.45 3.22 0.57
CA SER A 135 0.15 4.20 -0.49
C SER A 135 0.96 3.96 -1.77
N PRO A 136 0.74 2.82 -2.46
CA PRO A 136 1.40 2.50 -3.71
C PRO A 136 0.86 3.39 -4.82
N PHE A 137 1.73 4.21 -5.43
CA PHE A 137 1.40 5.02 -6.61
C PHE A 137 0.19 5.96 -6.45
N ALA A 138 -0.12 6.39 -5.22
CA ALA A 138 -1.26 7.24 -4.95
C ALA A 138 -1.20 8.55 -5.75
N ALA A 139 -2.33 8.93 -6.34
CA ALA A 139 -2.50 10.24 -7.00
C ALA A 139 -2.70 11.39 -6.01
N ALA A 140 -2.87 11.08 -4.72
CA ALA A 140 -2.91 12.06 -3.65
C ALA A 140 -1.50 12.28 -3.07
N PRO A 141 -1.19 13.47 -2.50
CA PRO A 141 0.11 13.78 -1.91
C PRO A 141 0.24 13.18 -0.50
N VAL A 142 0.16 11.86 -0.38
CA VAL A 142 0.09 11.15 0.90
C VAL A 142 1.33 11.40 1.77
N LYS A 143 2.55 11.30 1.22
CA LYS A 143 3.79 11.58 1.96
C LYS A 143 3.81 13.01 2.51
N GLN A 144 3.30 13.95 1.72
CA GLN A 144 3.21 15.36 2.12
C GLN A 144 2.25 15.56 3.29
N ILE A 145 1.10 14.88 3.26
CA ILE A 145 0.10 14.91 4.33
C ILE A 145 0.66 14.27 5.60
N ILE A 146 1.30 13.11 5.49
CA ILE A 146 1.95 12.45 6.63
C ILE A 146 3.01 13.39 7.23
N ALA A 147 3.83 14.04 6.42
CA ALA A 147 4.88 14.94 6.90
C ALA A 147 4.34 16.05 7.83
N ASP A 148 3.10 16.49 7.64
CA ASP A 148 2.46 17.52 8.46
C ASP A 148 1.58 16.96 9.59
N LEU A 149 0.91 15.81 9.40
CA LEU A 149 -0.10 15.31 10.33
C LEU A 149 0.48 14.44 11.45
N ALA A 150 1.26 13.42 11.10
CA ALA A 150 1.72 12.42 12.07
C ALA A 150 3.02 11.74 11.62
N ARG A 151 3.57 10.86 12.47
CA ARG A 151 4.68 9.97 12.09
C ARG A 151 4.25 8.52 12.25
N PRO A 152 3.55 7.91 11.28
CA PRO A 152 3.13 6.52 11.33
C PRO A 152 4.28 5.57 11.66
N VAL A 153 3.98 4.47 12.33
CA VAL A 153 5.03 3.49 12.72
C VAL A 153 5.69 2.85 11.50
N LEU A 154 4.92 2.62 10.44
CA LEU A 154 5.39 2.00 9.22
C LEU A 154 4.64 2.56 8.00
N ILE A 155 5.38 2.84 6.94
CA ILE A 155 4.84 3.34 5.68
C ILE A 155 5.32 2.42 4.55
N ILE A 156 4.41 1.96 3.70
CA ILE A 156 4.73 1.27 2.45
C ILE A 156 4.35 2.21 1.31
N SER A 157 5.35 2.69 0.57
CA SER A 157 5.13 3.64 -0.52
C SER A 157 6.25 3.57 -1.56
N THR A 158 6.12 4.35 -2.62
CA THR A 158 7.11 4.47 -3.68
C THR A 158 8.40 5.14 -3.19
N GLY A 159 9.52 4.81 -3.84
CA GLY A 159 10.80 5.49 -3.66
C GLY A 159 10.84 6.91 -4.22
N PHE A 160 12.00 7.56 -4.11
CA PHE A 160 12.21 8.96 -4.52
C PHE A 160 12.30 9.18 -6.04
N ALA A 161 12.49 8.12 -6.82
CA ALA A 161 12.73 8.18 -8.26
C ALA A 161 11.63 7.47 -9.07
N VAL A 162 10.38 7.53 -8.61
CA VAL A 162 9.25 6.92 -9.33
C VAL A 162 8.56 7.97 -10.19
N PHE A 163 8.67 7.79 -11.50
CA PHE A 163 8.03 8.60 -12.52
C PHE A 163 6.89 7.81 -13.17
N ASN A 164 5.88 8.51 -13.65
CA ASN A 164 4.84 7.91 -14.49
C ASN A 164 5.35 7.71 -15.92
N ASP A 165 4.52 7.11 -16.77
CA ASP A 165 4.85 6.80 -18.18
C ASP A 165 5.18 8.04 -19.03
N ASN A 166 4.88 9.25 -18.53
CA ASN A 166 5.22 10.52 -19.18
C ASN A 166 6.51 11.15 -18.61
N GLU A 167 7.32 10.37 -17.87
CA GLU A 167 8.52 10.83 -17.16
C GLU A 167 8.25 11.98 -16.18
N LYS A 168 7.02 12.10 -15.69
CA LYS A 168 6.65 13.09 -14.67
C LYS A 168 6.68 12.43 -13.30
N PRO A 169 7.14 13.13 -12.25
CA PRO A 169 7.00 12.65 -10.89
C PRO A 169 5.54 12.29 -10.62
N LEU A 170 5.31 11.22 -9.87
CA LEU A 170 3.99 10.94 -9.33
C LEU A 170 3.51 12.11 -8.47
N ALA A 171 2.19 12.22 -8.28
CA ALA A 171 1.58 13.30 -7.51
C ALA A 171 2.15 13.42 -6.08
N ASP A 172 2.69 12.32 -5.54
CA ASP A 172 3.33 12.23 -4.25
C ASP A 172 4.87 12.35 -4.33
N ALA A 173 5.33 13.39 -5.02
CA ALA A 173 6.75 13.72 -5.18
C ALA A 173 7.37 14.27 -3.88
N GLU A 174 8.70 14.23 -3.80
CA GLU A 174 9.45 14.77 -2.66
C GLU A 174 9.43 16.30 -2.58
N SER A 175 9.37 16.81 -1.36
CA SER A 175 9.53 18.22 -1.01
C SER A 175 10.55 18.35 0.14
N PRO A 176 11.00 19.57 0.49
CA PRO A 176 11.90 19.76 1.64
C PRO A 176 11.38 19.13 2.94
N ARG A 177 10.05 19.19 3.17
CA ARG A 177 9.44 18.63 4.38
C ARG A 177 9.38 17.10 4.39
N THR A 178 9.11 16.45 3.25
CA THR A 178 9.11 14.98 3.21
C THR A 178 10.53 14.45 3.38
N ARG A 179 11.52 15.10 2.76
CA ARG A 179 12.94 14.77 2.99
C ARG A 179 13.31 14.87 4.47
N GLN A 180 12.84 15.91 5.16
CA GLN A 180 13.05 16.05 6.60
C GLN A 180 12.35 14.94 7.39
N MET A 181 11.09 14.62 7.07
CA MET A 181 10.35 13.52 7.69
C MET A 181 11.08 12.18 7.53
N TRP A 182 11.66 11.90 6.36
CA TRP A 182 12.36 10.63 6.10
C TRP A 182 13.62 10.43 6.96
N LEU A 183 14.16 11.48 7.58
CA LEU A 183 15.22 11.35 8.57
C LEU A 183 14.77 10.66 9.86
N ASP A 184 13.46 10.51 10.07
CA ASP A 184 12.90 9.74 11.18
C ASP A 184 12.67 8.27 10.83
N TYR A 185 12.97 7.83 9.59
CA TYR A 185 12.69 6.49 9.10
C TYR A 185 13.92 5.76 8.61
N GLU A 186 13.95 4.45 8.87
CA GLU A 186 14.80 3.50 8.16
C GLU A 186 14.07 2.98 6.92
N THR A 187 14.80 2.84 5.82
CA THR A 187 14.24 2.43 4.53
C THR A 187 14.71 1.03 4.18
N TYR A 188 13.77 0.18 3.81
CA TYR A 188 13.98 -1.20 3.39
C TYR A 188 13.33 -1.42 2.03
N SER A 189 13.94 -2.28 1.21
CA SER A 189 13.25 -2.79 0.02
C SER A 189 12.07 -3.65 0.46
N LEU A 190 10.94 -3.50 -0.23
CA LEU A 190 9.81 -4.41 0.01
C LEU A 190 10.23 -5.83 -0.39
N PRO A 191 10.05 -6.84 0.49
CA PRO A 191 10.45 -8.21 0.18
C PRO A 191 9.79 -8.72 -1.09
N SER A 192 10.58 -9.40 -1.91
CA SER A 192 10.12 -10.06 -3.13
C SER A 192 10.97 -11.31 -3.40
N HIS A 193 10.36 -12.33 -4.00
CA HIS A 193 11.06 -13.56 -4.38
C HIS A 193 10.97 -13.75 -5.89
N SER A 194 12.10 -14.04 -6.55
CA SER A 194 12.20 -14.14 -8.02
C SER A 194 11.19 -15.08 -8.66
N ASP A 195 10.88 -16.19 -8.00
CA ASP A 195 9.89 -17.18 -8.48
C ASP A 195 8.46 -16.62 -8.54
N ASP A 196 8.13 -15.58 -7.77
CA ASP A 196 6.80 -14.98 -7.71
C ASP A 196 6.67 -13.82 -8.72
N VAL A 197 7.01 -14.07 -9.99
CA VAL A 197 7.17 -13.04 -11.04
C VAL A 197 5.99 -12.07 -11.13
N GLU A 198 4.76 -12.59 -11.10
CA GLU A 198 3.52 -11.79 -11.16
C GLU A 198 3.41 -10.83 -9.97
N ILE A 199 3.72 -11.30 -8.76
CA ILE A 199 3.68 -10.51 -7.53
C ILE A 199 4.80 -9.47 -7.51
N CYS A 200 6.00 -9.86 -7.94
CA CYS A 200 7.14 -8.96 -8.05
C CYS A 200 6.85 -7.76 -8.94
N SER A 201 6.06 -7.94 -10.02
CA SER A 201 5.64 -6.84 -10.88
C SER A 201 4.71 -5.87 -10.15
N ALA A 202 3.74 -6.38 -9.39
CA ALA A 202 2.77 -5.59 -8.63
C ALA A 202 3.40 -4.75 -7.49
N LEU A 203 4.52 -5.22 -6.95
CA LEU A 203 5.23 -4.61 -5.82
C LEU A 203 6.46 -3.80 -6.21
N ARG A 204 6.78 -3.76 -7.51
CA ARG A 204 8.01 -3.11 -8.01
C ARG A 204 8.05 -1.63 -7.60
N GLY A 205 9.19 -1.19 -7.08
CA GLY A 205 9.40 0.21 -6.71
C GLY A 205 8.75 0.64 -5.39
N LEU A 206 8.14 -0.30 -4.67
CA LEU A 206 7.68 -0.09 -3.30
C LEU A 206 8.80 -0.35 -2.28
N HIS A 207 8.78 0.45 -1.23
CA HIS A 207 9.70 0.39 -0.11
C HIS A 207 8.93 0.37 1.20
N VAL A 208 9.55 -0.20 2.23
CA VAL A 208 9.07 -0.13 3.60
C VAL A 208 9.89 0.92 4.35
N TYR A 209 9.21 1.90 4.94
CA TYR A 209 9.80 2.90 5.79
C TYR A 209 9.36 2.62 7.22
N CYS A 210 10.27 2.20 8.07
CA CYS A 210 10.00 1.93 9.48
C CYS A 210 10.48 3.11 10.32
N ARG A 211 9.61 3.66 11.17
CA ARG A 211 9.97 4.79 12.02
C ARG A 211 11.06 4.35 13.01
N ARG A 212 12.14 5.12 13.09
CA ARG A 212 13.20 4.93 14.07
C ARG A 212 12.63 5.09 15.47
N GLN A 213 12.97 4.17 16.36
CA GLN A 213 12.75 4.41 17.78
C GLN A 213 13.73 5.51 18.20
N GLN A 214 13.23 6.58 18.83
CA GLN A 214 14.11 7.53 19.48
C GLN A 214 14.84 6.78 20.60
N SER A 215 16.16 6.68 20.49
CA SER A 215 17.00 6.28 21.62
C SER A 215 16.71 7.27 22.74
N LEU A 216 16.22 6.76 23.86
CA LEU A 216 16.16 7.47 25.14
C LEU A 216 17.60 7.60 25.68
N ASP A 217 18.51 8.25 24.96
CA ASP A 217 19.82 8.59 25.47
C ASP A 217 20.12 10.07 25.25
N LEU A 218 20.42 10.72 26.38
CA LEU A 218 20.99 12.06 26.56
C LEU A 218 20.01 13.26 26.54
N GLN A 219 18.98 13.21 27.39
CA GLN A 219 18.60 14.38 28.20
C GLN A 219 18.91 14.08 29.66
N GLY A 220 20.20 14.12 29.99
CA GLY A 220 20.70 13.83 31.33
C GLY A 220 22.18 14.16 31.46
N ALA A 221 22.53 15.45 31.36
CA ALA A 221 23.69 16.07 31.99
C ALA A 221 23.51 17.60 32.00
#